data_AF-A0AA38XGZ2-F1
#
_entry.id   AF-A0AA38XGZ2-F1
#
_cell.length_a   1.000
_cell.length_b   1.000
_cell.length_c   1.000
_cell.angle_alpha   90.00
_cell.angle_beta   90.00
_cell.angle_gamma   90.00
#
_symmetry.space_group_name_H-M   'P 1'
#
loop_
_entity.id
_entity.type
_entity.pdbx_description
1 polymer ?
#
loop_
_entity_poly.entity_id
_entity_poly.type
_entity_poly.pdbx_seq_one_letter_code
_entity_poly.pdbx_strand_id
1 'polypeptide(L)' 'MISDNQLYSLAIFLGSAAMLMIVLYHFLEVNAQDDEVSAELKDEKVGVGAIWTTVWDYLLGLARAQDIP' A
#
# COMPACT_ATOMS: atom_id res chain seq x y z
N MET A 1 27.45 -19.53 -23.38
CA MET A 1 27.08 -19.43 -21.95
C MET A 1 27.10 -17.95 -21.62
N ILE A 2 25.97 -17.38 -21.19
CA ILE A 2 25.93 -15.98 -20.75
C ILE A 2 26.86 -15.84 -19.53
N SER A 3 27.73 -14.83 -19.52
CA SER A 3 28.65 -14.65 -18.39
C SER A 3 27.94 -13.93 -17.24
N ASP A 4 28.37 -14.19 -16.01
CA ASP A 4 27.77 -13.62 -14.80
C ASP A 4 27.69 -12.09 -14.86
N ASN A 5 28.64 -11.45 -15.54
CA ASN A 5 28.67 -10.00 -15.71
C ASN A 5 27.52 -9.47 -16.60
N GLN A 6 27.12 -10.24 -17.60
CA GLN A 6 25.96 -9.90 -18.44
C GLN A 6 24.65 -10.10 -17.68
N LEU A 7 24.57 -11.15 -16.86
CA LEU A 7 23.40 -11.42 -16.02
C LEU A 7 23.23 -10.38 -14.91
N TYR A 8 24.33 -9.96 -14.28
CA TYR A 8 24.33 -8.89 -13.28
C TYR A 8 23.88 -7.55 -13.87
N SER A 9 24.41 -7.19 -15.04
CA SER A 9 24.02 -5.96 -15.75
C SER A 9 22.54 -6.00 -16.16
N LEU A 10 22.06 -7.16 -16.62
CA LEU A 10 20.66 -7.35 -16.97
C LEU A 10 19.74 -7.23 -15.74
N ALA A 11 20.15 -7.78 -14.59
CA ALA A 11 19.39 -7.70 -13.34
C ALA A 11 19.27 -6.25 -12.82
N ILE A 12 20.34 -5.47 -12.89
CA ILE A 12 20.33 -4.04 -12.53
C ILE A 12 19.44 -3.24 -13.48
N PHE A 13 19.54 -3.51 -14.78
CA PHE A 13 18.71 -2.84 -15.80
C PHE A 13 17.23 -3.16 -15.60
N LEU A 14 16.90 -4.44 -15.44
CA LEU A 14 15.52 -4.88 -15.24
C LEU A 14 14.96 -4.41 -13.90
N GLY A 15 15.75 -4.44 -12.83
CA GLY A 15 15.37 -3.96 -11.51
C GLY A 15 15.10 -2.45 -11.48
N SER A 16 15.94 -1.66 -12.14
CA SER A 16 15.71 -0.21 -12.25
C SER A 16 14.54 0.14 -13.17
N ALA A 17 14.36 -0.59 -14.28
CA ALA A 17 13.18 -0.47 -15.13
C ALA A 17 11.88 -0.83 -14.38
N ALA A 18 11.90 -1.87 -13.54
CA ALA A 18 10.77 -2.26 -12.71
C ALA A 18 10.42 -1.19 -11.67
N MET A 19 11.43 -0.60 -11.00
CA MET A 19 11.20 0.50 -10.06
C MET A 19 10.57 1.72 -10.74
N LEU A 20 11.00 2.05 -11.96
CA LEU A 20 10.39 3.13 -12.74
C LEU A 20 8.94 2.81 -13.15
N MET A 21 8.66 1.56 -13.56
CA MET A 21 7.31 1.13 -13.92
C MET A 21 6.33 1.18 -12.74
N ILE A 22 6.77 0.82 -11.53
CA ILE A 22 5.95 0.87 -10.32
C ILE A 22 5.58 2.32 -9.97
N VAL A 23 6.54 3.25 -10.01
CA VAL A 23 6.29 4.67 -9.73
C VAL A 23 5.37 5.28 -10.79
N LEU A 24 5.56 4.93 -12.06
CA LEU A 24 4.72 5.41 -13.16
C LEU A 24 3.28 4.91 -13.02
N TYR A 25 3.07 3.65 -12.64
CA TYR A 25 1.74 3.10 -12.36
C TYR A 25 1.04 3.89 -11.25
N HIS A 26 1.73 4.10 -10.11
CA HIS A 26 1.17 4.85 -8.99
C HIS A 26 0.86 6.31 -9.37
N PHE A 27 1.72 6.91 -10.19
CA PHE A 27 1.48 8.25 -10.70
C PHE A 27 0.24 8.30 -11.62
N LEU A 28 0.09 7.35 -12.53
CA LEU A 28 -1.09 7.25 -13.41
C LEU A 28 -2.36 6.97 -12.61
N GLU A 29 -2.31 6.06 -11.63
CA GLU A 29 -3.45 5.73 -10.75
C GLU A 29 -3.93 6.94 -9.95
N VAL A 30 -3.01 7.71 -9.38
CA VAL A 30 -3.35 8.91 -8.58
C VAL A 30 -3.86 10.06 -9.46
N ASN A 31 -3.39 10.18 -10.71
CA ASN A 31 -3.77 11.26 -11.61
C ASN A 31 -4.90 10.90 -12.58
N ALA A 32 -5.27 9.62 -12.69
CA ALA A 32 -6.45 9.20 -13.44
C ALA A 32 -7.69 9.71 -12.71
N GLN A 33 -8.34 10.73 -13.28
CA GLN A 33 -9.67 11.15 -12.86
C GLN A 33 -10.67 10.10 -13.35
N ASP A 34 -11.11 9.22 -12.46
CA ASP A 34 -12.35 8.41 -12.45
C ASP A 34 -12.98 7.93 -13.79
N ASP A 35 -12.23 7.81 -14.87
CA ASP A 35 -12.69 7.11 -16.06
C ASP A 35 -12.41 5.62 -15.88
N GLU A 36 -13.36 4.99 -15.19
CA GLU A 36 -13.52 3.56 -14.93
C GLU A 36 -12.80 2.65 -15.94
N VAL A 37 -11.60 2.18 -15.57
CA VAL A 37 -11.07 0.92 -16.10
C VAL A 37 -10.84 0.01 -14.90
N SER A 38 -11.88 -0.80 -14.64
CA SER A 38 -11.91 -1.92 -13.72
C SER A 38 -10.58 -2.67 -13.66
N ALA A 39 -9.87 -2.52 -12.55
CA ALA A 39 -9.03 -3.56 -12.01
C ALA A 39 -9.70 -4.05 -10.72
N GLU A 40 -10.53 -5.07 -10.86
CA GLU A 40 -10.94 -5.94 -9.76
C GLU A 40 -9.70 -6.53 -9.09
N LEU A 41 -9.19 -5.81 -8.09
CA LEU A 41 -8.56 -6.40 -6.91
C LEU A 41 -9.06 -5.57 -5.75
N LYS A 42 -10.30 -5.87 -5.33
CA LYS A 42 -10.76 -5.51 -3.98
C LYS A 42 -9.82 -6.21 -3.00
N ASP A 43 -8.72 -5.56 -2.67
CA ASP A 43 -8.02 -5.83 -1.43
C ASP A 43 -9.03 -5.52 -0.32
N GLU A 44 -9.36 -6.56 0.44
CA GLU A 44 -10.32 -6.53 1.53
C GLU A 44 -9.71 -5.73 2.72
N LYS A 45 -9.46 -4.43 2.52
CA LYS A 45 -9.17 -3.48 3.60
C LYS A 45 -10.45 -3.07 4.34
N VAL A 46 -11.51 -3.87 4.27
CA VAL A 46 -12.80 -3.61 4.92
C VAL A 46 -12.76 -3.96 6.42
N GLY A 47 -11.81 -4.77 6.90
CA GLY A 47 -11.80 -5.23 8.30
C GLY A 47 -11.01 -4.38 9.29
N VAL A 48 -9.87 -3.79 8.90
CA VAL A 48 -8.91 -3.27 9.88
C VAL A 48 -9.35 -1.90 10.43
N GLY A 49 -9.91 -1.01 9.61
CA GLY A 49 -10.30 0.33 10.04
C GLY A 49 -11.41 0.35 11.12
N ALA A 50 -12.38 -0.56 11.04
CA ALA A 50 -13.49 -0.63 11.99
C ALA A 50 -13.08 -1.16 13.38
N ILE A 51 -12.01 -1.95 13.45
CA ILE A 51 -11.51 -2.49 14.72
C ILE A 51 -10.71 -1.42 15.47
N TRP A 52 -9.93 -0.60 14.76
CA TRP A 52 -9.17 0.48 15.40
C TRP A 52 -10.05 1.55 16.00
N THR A 53 -11.16 1.91 15.34
CA THR A 53 -12.10 2.90 15.87
C THR A 53 -12.81 2.41 17.13
N THR A 54 -13.26 1.15 17.13
CA THR A 54 -13.91 0.55 18.31
C THR A 54 -12.94 0.40 19.49
N VAL A 55 -11.69 -0.01 19.25
CA VAL A 55 -10.67 -0.11 20.31
C VAL A 55 -10.33 1.26 20.90
N TRP A 56 -10.24 2.30 20.05
CA TRP A 56 -9.99 3.67 20.52
C TRP A 56 -11.11 4.18 21.41
N ASP A 57 -12.37 3.95 21.04
CA ASP A 57 -13.54 4.34 21.85
C ASP A 57 -13.55 3.64 23.22
N TYR A 58 -13.18 2.36 23.27
CA TYR A 58 -13.04 1.61 24.54
C TYR A 58 -11.91 2.18 25.42
N LEU A 59 -10.75 2.48 24.84
CA LEU A 59 -9.62 3.07 25.58
C LEU A 59 -9.93 4.48 26.08
N LEU A 60 -10.60 5.30 25.27
CA LEU A 60 -11.03 6.64 25.64
C LEU A 60 -12.10 6.59 26.74
N GLY A 61 -12.98 5.59 26.70
CA GLY A 61 -13.95 5.30 27.75
C GLY A 61 -13.29 4.90 29.09
N LEU A 62 -12.28 4.02 29.05
CA LEU A 62 -11.50 3.64 30.24
C LEU A 62 -10.71 4.82 30.81
N ALA A 63 -10.10 5.65 29.95
CA ALA A 63 -9.38 6.84 30.40
C ALA A 63 -10.31 7.84 31.09
N ARG A 64 -11.55 8.03 30.61
CA ARG A 64 -12.54 8.88 31.27
C ARG A 64 -13.09 8.28 32.56
N ALA A 65 -13.11 6.96 32.70
CA ALA A 65 -13.57 6.29 33.91
C ALA A 65 -12.55 6.36 35.06
N GLN A 66 -11.28 6.58 34.77
CA GLN A 66 -10.21 6.68 35.77
C GLN A 66 -10.07 8.09 36.40
N ASP A 67 -10.80 9.08 35.87
CA ASP A 67 -10.84 10.47 36.34
C ASP A 67 -12.10 10.75 37.20
N ILE A 68 -12.42 9.82 38.10
CA ILE A 68 -13.43 10.01 39.15
C ILE A 68 -12.70 9.98 40.50
N PRO A 69 -12.82 11.01 41.37
CA PRO A 69 -12.28 10.95 42.73
C PRO A 69 -12.97 9.87 43.59
#